data_AF-A0A6A6AG47-F1
#
_entry.id   AF-A0A6A6AG47-F1
#
_cell.length_a   1.000
_cell.length_b   1.000
_cell.length_c   1.000
_cell.angle_alpha   90.00
_cell.angle_beta   90.00
_cell.angle_gamma   90.00
#
_symmetry.space_group_name_H-M   'P 1'
#
loop_
_entity.id
_entity.type
_entity.pdbx_description
1 polymer ?
#
loop_
_entity_poly.entity_id
_entity_poly.type
_entity_poly.pdbx_seq_one_letter_code
_entity_poly.pdbx_strand_id
1 'polypeptide(L)'
;MAMPMGFAAQIKVLQETQREQAERIAFLEQENAELKASEDQNLVARIDALERHNVHLTARRKEAVAQLLNLRTLHQEANNAFHLRSIDIQPDDLEGVLVVYGTSITSVVNHHQRALAHLSVGSQLAQTPMYSTTAPYPRYINQGCLPTSPMPIGYAYPAAYAQSGYCLAHNIPYPCRMCDR
;
A
#
# COMPACT_ATOMS: atom_id res chain seq x y z
N MET A 1 -52.01 -8.24 47.41
CA MET A 1 -52.35 -7.29 48.48
C MET A 1 -51.13 -7.14 49.38
N ALA A 2 -50.35 -6.07 49.23
CA ALA A 2 -49.25 -5.77 50.13
C ALA A 2 -49.85 -5.10 51.38
N MET A 3 -49.71 -5.72 52.55
CA MET A 3 -50.09 -5.08 53.81
C MET A 3 -49.18 -3.87 54.05
N PRO A 4 -49.70 -2.74 54.56
CA PRO A 4 -48.88 -1.57 54.85
C PRO A 4 -47.92 -1.92 55.99
N MET A 5 -46.64 -2.06 55.65
CA MET A 5 -45.60 -2.28 56.66
C MET A 5 -45.54 -1.06 57.59
N GLY A 6 -45.51 -1.30 58.90
CA GLY A 6 -45.28 -0.22 59.87
C GLY A 6 -43.93 0.46 59.64
N PHE A 7 -43.82 1.74 59.97
CA PHE A 7 -42.64 2.59 59.72
C PHE A 7 -41.30 1.93 60.15
N ALA A 8 -41.27 1.26 61.29
CA ALA A 8 -40.08 0.54 61.77
C ALA A 8 -39.66 -0.63 60.85
N ALA A 9 -40.62 -1.35 60.26
CA ALA A 9 -40.33 -2.40 59.29
C ALA A 9 -39.83 -1.83 57.97
N GLN A 10 -40.34 -0.67 57.54
CA GLN A 10 -39.83 0.03 56.35
C GLN A 10 -38.38 0.50 56.53
N ILE A 11 -38.02 1.01 57.71
CA ILE A 11 -36.63 1.40 58.02
C ILE A 11 -35.71 0.19 58.01
N LYS A 12 -36.13 -0.94 58.59
CA LYS A 12 -35.31 -2.16 58.61
C LYS A 12 -35.06 -2.70 57.19
N VAL A 13 -36.08 -2.69 56.34
CA VAL A 13 -35.95 -3.09 54.93
C VAL A 13 -35.05 -2.13 54.15
N LEU A 14 -35.12 -0.82 54.44
CA LEU A 14 -34.20 0.17 53.88
C LEU A 14 -32.75 -0.06 54.31
N GLN A 15 -32.52 -0.41 55.58
CA GLN A 15 -31.18 -0.74 56.08
C GLN A 15 -30.63 -2.02 55.45
N GLU A 16 -31.45 -3.06 55.32
CA GLU A 16 -31.07 -4.31 54.68
C GLU A 16 -30.75 -4.09 53.19
N THR A 17 -31.59 -3.33 52.47
CA THR A 17 -31.32 -2.98 51.07
C THR A 17 -30.10 -2.08 50.90
N GLN A 18 -29.86 -1.12 51.80
CA GLN A 18 -28.62 -0.34 51.80
C GLN A 18 -27.39 -1.20 52.02
N ARG A 19 -27.48 -2.19 52.92
CA ARG A 19 -26.37 -3.13 53.18
C ARG A 19 -26.10 -3.99 51.95
N GLU A 20 -27.14 -4.56 51.34
CA GLU A 20 -27.02 -5.35 50.11
C GLU A 20 -26.46 -4.52 48.94
N GLN A 21 -26.88 -3.26 48.81
CA GLN A 21 -26.33 -2.35 47.80
C GLN A 21 -24.86 -2.03 48.07
N ALA A 22 -24.47 -1.78 49.32
CA ALA A 22 -23.08 -1.51 49.68
C ALA A 22 -22.17 -2.73 49.40
N GLU A 23 -22.62 -3.94 49.76
CA GLU A 23 -21.92 -5.18 49.45
C GLU A 23 -21.75 -5.38 47.94
N ARG A 24 -22.80 -5.09 47.17
CA ARG A 24 -22.76 -5.21 45.70
C ARG A 24 -21.86 -4.16 45.04
N ILE A 25 -21.85 -2.93 45.54
CA ILE A 25 -20.95 -1.87 45.06
C ILE A 25 -19.50 -2.27 45.32
N ALA A 26 -19.18 -2.73 46.54
CA ALA A 26 -17.82 -3.16 46.88
C ALA A 26 -17.32 -4.30 45.98
N PHE A 27 -18.19 -5.27 45.67
CA PHE A 27 -17.86 -6.36 44.75
C PHE A 27 -17.59 -5.83 43.32
N LEU A 28 -18.45 -4.96 42.80
CA LEU A 28 -18.30 -4.39 41.45
C LEU A 28 -17.07 -3.48 41.33
N GLU A 29 -16.70 -2.80 42.41
CA GLU A 29 -15.47 -1.99 42.47
C GLU A 29 -14.22 -2.88 42.39
N GLN A 30 -14.22 -4.01 43.10
CA GLN A 30 -13.14 -4.99 43.03
C GLN A 30 -13.03 -5.59 41.61
N GLU A 31 -14.14 -6.05 41.03
CA GLU A 31 -14.15 -6.63 39.69
C GLU A 31 -13.68 -5.62 38.63
N ASN A 32 -14.08 -4.35 38.74
CA ASN A 32 -13.58 -3.29 37.87
C ASN A 32 -12.07 -3.08 37.99
N ALA A 33 -11.52 -3.12 39.21
CA ALA A 33 -10.09 -2.98 39.43
C ALA A 33 -9.31 -4.13 38.78
N GLU A 34 -9.81 -5.37 38.91
CA GLU A 34 -9.22 -6.56 38.29
C GLU A 34 -9.29 -6.51 36.76
N LEU A 35 -10.44 -6.11 36.20
CA LEU A 35 -10.62 -5.98 34.75
C LEU A 35 -9.68 -4.94 34.16
N LYS A 36 -9.59 -3.75 34.77
CA LYS A 36 -8.68 -2.68 34.34
C LYS A 36 -7.22 -3.14 34.38
N ALA A 37 -6.82 -3.81 35.46
CA ALA A 37 -5.46 -4.33 35.57
C ALA A 37 -5.15 -5.38 34.49
N SER A 38 -6.12 -6.24 34.15
CA SER A 38 -5.95 -7.25 33.10
C SER A 38 -5.87 -6.66 31.70
N GLU A 39 -6.67 -5.62 31.41
CA GLU A 39 -6.68 -4.93 30.13
C GLU A 39 -5.38 -4.14 29.93
N ASP A 40 -4.93 -3.42 30.96
CA ASP A 40 -3.65 -2.69 30.95
C ASP A 40 -2.47 -3.65 30.70
N GLN A 41 -2.43 -4.81 31.36
CA GLN A 41 -1.38 -5.80 31.14
C GLN A 41 -1.38 -6.35 29.70
N ASN A 42 -2.56 -6.60 29.12
CA ASN A 42 -2.68 -7.08 27.74
C ASN A 42 -2.23 -6.01 26.73
N LEU A 43 -2.62 -4.75 26.96
CA LEU A 43 -2.19 -3.62 26.13
C LEU A 43 -0.67 -3.44 26.18
N VAL A 44 -0.06 -3.49 27.36
CA VAL A 44 1.40 -3.40 27.52
C VAL A 44 2.10 -4.55 26.78
N ALA A 45 1.66 -5.80 26.98
CA ALA A 45 2.26 -6.95 26.29
C ALA A 45 2.14 -6.84 24.76
N ARG A 46 1.02 -6.30 24.27
CA ARG A 46 0.80 -6.05 22.85
C ARG A 46 1.69 -4.94 22.31
N ILE A 47 1.86 -3.85 23.06
CA ILE A 47 2.77 -2.75 22.70
C ILE A 47 4.20 -3.29 22.60
N ASP A 48 4.67 -4.03 23.60
CA ASP A 48 6.02 -4.61 23.61
C ASP A 48 6.25 -5.56 22.42
N ALA A 49 5.25 -6.34 22.03
CA ALA A 49 5.33 -7.21 20.87
C ALA A 49 5.42 -6.42 19.55
N LEU A 50 4.62 -5.35 19.43
CA LEU A 50 4.64 -4.46 18.26
C LEU A 50 5.96 -3.70 18.15
N GLU A 51 6.51 -3.24 19.27
CA GLU A 51 7.81 -2.55 19.30
C GLU A 51 8.94 -3.48 18.88
N ARG A 52 9.00 -4.71 19.41
CA ARG A 52 9.96 -5.73 18.98
C ARG A 52 9.83 -6.05 17.49
N HIS A 53 8.62 -6.16 16.99
CA HIS A 53 8.37 -6.39 15.57
C HIS A 53 8.83 -5.20 14.70
N ASN A 54 8.58 -3.96 15.13
CA ASN A 54 9.03 -2.76 14.43
C ASN A 54 10.55 -2.64 14.39
N VAL A 55 11.25 -2.99 15.48
CA VAL A 55 12.71 -3.07 15.50
C VAL A 55 13.21 -4.09 14.49
N HIS A 56 12.60 -5.27 14.43
CA HIS A 56 12.96 -6.31 13.46
C HIS A 56 12.75 -5.85 12.01
N LEU A 57 11.59 -5.27 11.69
CA LEU A 57 11.32 -4.74 10.34
C LEU A 57 12.30 -3.62 9.96
N THR A 58 12.66 -2.78 10.91
CA THR A 58 13.63 -1.70 10.68
C THR A 58 15.02 -2.26 10.37
N ALA A 59 15.46 -3.29 11.09
CA ALA A 59 16.71 -4.00 10.79
C ALA A 59 16.69 -4.62 9.39
N ARG A 60 15.61 -5.31 9.02
CA ARG A 60 15.44 -5.91 7.68
C ARG A 60 15.44 -4.87 6.56
N ARG A 61 14.82 -3.71 6.77
CA ARG A 61 14.87 -2.59 5.80
C ARG A 61 16.29 -2.07 5.62
N LYS A 62 17.02 -1.86 6.71
CA LYS A 62 18.43 -1.42 6.66
C LYS A 62 19.31 -2.42 5.92
N GLU A 63 19.13 -3.71 6.20
CA GLU A 63 19.82 -4.80 5.50
C GLU A 63 19.51 -4.80 4.00
N ALA A 64 18.24 -4.72 3.62
CA ALA A 64 17.82 -4.68 2.22
C ALA A 64 18.38 -3.46 1.48
N VAL A 65 18.41 -2.29 2.13
CA VAL A 65 19.02 -1.08 1.57
C VAL A 65 20.52 -1.27 1.36
N ALA A 66 21.23 -1.85 2.32
CA ALA A 66 22.66 -2.14 2.19
C ALA A 66 22.94 -3.12 1.04
N GLN A 67 22.14 -4.20 0.93
CA GLN A 67 22.23 -5.14 -0.18
C GLN A 67 21.98 -4.46 -1.53
N LEU A 68 20.98 -3.58 -1.62
CA LEU A 68 20.67 -2.84 -2.84
C LEU A 68 21.79 -1.87 -3.23
N LEU A 69 22.40 -1.18 -2.26
CA LEU A 69 23.54 -0.32 -2.51
C LEU A 69 24.73 -1.11 -3.06
N ASN A 70 25.04 -2.28 -2.49
CA ASN A 70 26.09 -3.17 -2.99
C ASN A 70 25.81 -3.70 -4.40
N LEU A 71 24.56 -4.08 -4.69
CA LEU A 71 24.18 -4.49 -6.05
C LEU A 71 24.34 -3.36 -7.07
N ARG A 72 24.02 -2.12 -6.66
CA ARG A 72 24.18 -0.94 -7.52
C ARG A 72 25.65 -0.68 -7.86
N THR A 73 26.56 -0.76 -6.89
CA THR A 73 27.99 -0.58 -7.15
C THR A 73 28.52 -1.65 -8.10
N LEU A 74 28.18 -2.93 -7.85
CA LEU A 74 28.55 -4.03 -8.75
C LEU A 74 28.02 -3.84 -10.17
N HIS A 75 26.78 -3.35 -10.32
CA HIS A 75 26.22 -3.09 -11.64
C HIS A 75 26.93 -1.94 -12.35
N GLN A 76 27.30 -0.89 -11.62
CA GLN A 76 28.07 0.23 -12.17
C GLN A 76 29.47 -0.20 -12.60
N GLU A 77 30.17 -0.99 -11.78
CA GLU A 77 31.48 -1.55 -12.11
C GLU A 77 31.41 -2.47 -13.34
N ALA A 78 30.40 -3.33 -13.41
CA ALA A 78 30.17 -4.19 -14.56
C ALA A 78 29.90 -3.36 -15.83
N ASN A 79 29.12 -2.28 -15.74
CA ASN A 79 28.83 -1.41 -16.86
C ASN A 79 30.07 -0.63 -17.33
N ASN A 80 30.90 -0.17 -16.40
CA ASN A 80 32.17 0.48 -16.71
C ASN A 80 33.15 -0.50 -17.39
N ALA A 81 33.29 -1.71 -16.86
CA ALA A 81 34.14 -2.75 -17.44
C ALA A 81 33.67 -3.15 -18.84
N PHE A 82 32.35 -3.24 -19.04
CA PHE A 82 31.75 -3.46 -20.36
C PHE A 82 32.06 -2.31 -21.33
N HIS A 83 31.90 -1.06 -20.87
CA HIS A 83 32.15 0.10 -21.70
C HIS A 83 33.62 0.20 -22.13
N LEU A 84 34.56 -0.01 -21.20
CA LEU A 84 35.99 -0.05 -21.51
C LEU A 84 36.31 -1.14 -22.53
N ARG A 85 35.80 -2.37 -22.33
CA ARG A 85 35.96 -3.45 -23.31
C ARG A 85 35.35 -3.11 -24.67
N SER A 86 34.21 -2.43 -24.71
CA SER A 86 33.57 -2.06 -25.98
C SER A 86 34.39 -1.07 -26.81
N ILE A 87 35.20 -0.24 -26.15
CA ILE A 87 36.08 0.75 -26.81
C ILE A 87 37.36 0.08 -27.34
N ASP A 88 37.85 -0.95 -26.64
CA ASP A 88 39.09 -1.65 -27.00
C ASP A 88 38.90 -2.70 -28.12
N ILE A 89 37.67 -2.94 -28.58
CA ILE A 89 37.37 -3.88 -29.67
C ILE A 89 37.95 -3.36 -30.98
N GLN A 90 38.81 -4.17 -31.59
CA GLN A 90 39.33 -3.91 -32.92
C GLN A 90 38.26 -4.16 -33.98
N PRO A 91 38.26 -3.43 -35.11
CA PRO A 91 37.23 -3.58 -36.15
C PRO A 91 37.18 -4.99 -36.77
N ASP A 92 38.27 -5.75 -36.66
CA ASP A 92 38.37 -7.12 -37.17
C ASP A 92 38.07 -8.20 -36.09
N ASP A 93 37.80 -7.80 -34.85
CA ASP A 93 37.48 -8.70 -33.74
C ASP A 93 35.97 -9.05 -33.72
N LEU A 94 35.61 -10.01 -34.59
CA LEU A 94 34.24 -10.51 -34.72
C LEU A 94 33.68 -11.07 -33.41
N GLU A 95 34.51 -11.76 -32.62
CA GLU A 95 34.09 -12.38 -31.36
C GLU A 95 33.74 -11.30 -30.32
N GLY A 96 34.57 -10.27 -30.19
CA GLY A 96 34.31 -9.10 -29.35
C GLY A 96 33.01 -8.38 -29.73
N VAL A 97 32.79 -8.14 -31.03
CA VAL A 97 31.57 -7.49 -31.53
C VAL A 97 30.32 -8.33 -31.22
N LEU A 98 30.37 -9.65 -31.41
CA LEU A 98 29.24 -10.54 -31.11
C LEU A 98 28.92 -10.59 -29.61
N VAL A 99 29.93 -10.55 -28.74
CA VAL A 99 29.74 -10.49 -27.28
C VAL A 99 29.07 -9.17 -26.86
N VAL A 100 29.50 -8.03 -27.40
CA VAL A 100 28.87 -6.72 -27.15
C VAL A 100 27.42 -6.70 -27.67
N TYR A 101 27.18 -7.27 -28.84
CA TYR A 101 25.83 -7.39 -29.40
C TYR A 101 24.92 -8.26 -28.53
N GLY A 102 25.36 -9.45 -28.12
CA GLY A 102 24.55 -10.36 -27.29
C GLY A 102 24.24 -9.78 -25.91
N THR A 103 25.22 -9.13 -25.28
CA THR A 103 25.05 -8.48 -23.98
C THR A 103 24.13 -7.25 -24.06
N SER A 104 24.25 -6.43 -25.12
CA SER A 104 23.36 -5.28 -25.32
C SER A 104 21.90 -5.71 -25.55
N ILE A 105 21.63 -6.75 -26.36
CA ILE A 105 20.29 -7.31 -26.53
C ILE A 105 19.73 -7.78 -25.19
N THR A 106 20.51 -8.53 -24.43
CA THR A 106 20.09 -9.06 -23.12
C THR A 106 19.72 -7.93 -22.17
N SER A 107 20.47 -6.83 -22.18
CA SER A 107 20.17 -5.63 -21.39
C SER A 107 18.84 -4.99 -21.78
N VAL A 108 18.58 -4.84 -23.09
CA VAL A 108 17.32 -4.28 -23.61
C VAL A 108 16.12 -5.16 -23.27
N VAL A 109 16.26 -6.49 -23.39
CA VAL A 109 15.20 -7.46 -23.04
C VAL A 109 14.90 -7.42 -21.55
N ASN A 110 15.93 -7.43 -20.69
CA ASN A 110 15.77 -7.31 -19.24
C ASN A 110 15.09 -6.00 -18.84
N HIS A 111 15.41 -4.89 -19.52
CA HIS A 111 14.75 -3.60 -19.30
C HIS A 111 13.26 -3.67 -19.64
N HIS A 112 12.91 -4.24 -20.79
CA HIS A 112 11.51 -4.42 -21.21
C HIS A 112 10.74 -5.32 -20.24
N GLN A 113 11.30 -6.43 -19.80
CA GLN A 113 10.65 -7.33 -18.83
C GLN A 113 10.34 -6.62 -17.52
N ARG A 114 11.26 -5.78 -17.02
CA ARG A 114 11.00 -4.97 -15.82
C ARG A 114 9.92 -3.92 -16.04
N ALA A 115 9.95 -3.22 -17.18
CA ALA A 115 8.92 -2.25 -17.54
C ALA A 115 7.52 -2.91 -17.60
N LEU A 116 7.42 -4.09 -18.22
CA LEU A 116 6.18 -4.87 -18.26
C LEU A 116 5.73 -5.34 -16.86
N ALA A 117 6.67 -5.78 -16.01
CA ALA A 117 6.36 -6.15 -14.63
C ALA A 117 5.78 -4.98 -13.83
N HIS A 118 6.32 -3.76 -13.97
CA HIS A 118 5.78 -2.57 -13.31
C HIS A 118 4.35 -2.22 -13.78
N LEU A 119 4.05 -2.44 -15.06
CA LEU A 119 2.69 -2.25 -15.59
C LEU A 119 1.71 -3.30 -15.05
N SER A 120 2.15 -4.54 -14.85
CA SER A 120 1.30 -5.62 -14.28
C SER A 120 0.91 -5.40 -12.82
N VAL A 121 1.79 -4.77 -12.02
CA VAL A 121 1.49 -4.40 -10.63
C VAL A 121 0.56 -3.19 -10.56
N GLY A 122 0.70 -2.25 -11.49
CA GLY A 122 -0.19 -1.09 -11.62
C GLY A 122 -1.64 -1.46 -11.95
N SER A 123 -1.86 -2.53 -12.73
CA SER A 123 -3.23 -2.99 -13.06
C SER A 123 -3.92 -3.77 -11.94
N GLN A 124 -3.16 -4.41 -11.04
CA GLN A 124 -3.74 -5.13 -9.89
C GLN A 124 -4.14 -4.20 -8.73
N LEU A 125 -3.40 -3.09 -8.52
CA LEU A 125 -3.79 -2.07 -7.54
C LEU A 125 -5.02 -1.24 -7.96
N ALA A 126 -5.41 -1.28 -9.24
CA ALA A 126 -6.64 -0.67 -9.73
C ALA A 126 -7.90 -1.58 -9.56
N GLN A 127 -7.73 -2.83 -9.11
CA GLN A 127 -8.81 -3.82 -8.99
C GLN A 127 -9.06 -4.29 -7.55
N THR A 128 -8.71 -3.51 -6.53
CA THR A 128 -9.27 -3.77 -5.19
C THR A 128 -10.72 -3.28 -5.14
N PRO A 129 -11.73 -4.16 -4.96
CA PRO A 129 -13.09 -3.72 -4.73
C PRO A 129 -13.14 -3.17 -3.30
N MET A 130 -13.05 -1.85 -3.16
CA MET A 130 -13.34 -1.19 -1.88
C MET A 130 -14.82 -1.37 -1.57
N TYR A 131 -15.11 -2.30 -0.67
CA TYR A 131 -16.40 -2.40 -0.02
C TYR A 131 -16.72 -1.08 0.69
N SER A 132 -17.87 -0.50 0.33
CA SER A 132 -18.81 0.21 1.20
C SER A 132 -18.26 1.34 2.09
N THR A 133 -18.55 2.59 1.70
CA THR A 133 -19.34 3.50 2.55
C THR A 133 -20.05 4.55 1.70
N THR A 134 -21.36 4.63 1.88
CA THR A 134 -22.31 5.58 1.28
C THR A 134 -22.09 7.00 1.81
N ALA A 135 -21.88 7.97 0.92
CA ALA A 135 -22.32 9.36 1.10
C ALA A 135 -22.54 10.02 -0.28
N PRO A 136 -23.61 10.80 -0.47
CA PRO A 136 -24.08 11.24 -1.78
C PRO A 136 -23.44 12.57 -2.18
N TYR A 137 -22.94 12.71 -3.42
CA TYR A 137 -22.89 13.93 -4.27
C TYR A 137 -21.95 13.69 -5.48
N PRO A 138 -22.14 14.42 -6.61
CA PRO A 138 -22.71 13.85 -7.82
C PRO A 138 -21.67 13.16 -8.71
N ARG A 139 -22.13 12.04 -9.28
CA ARG A 139 -21.53 11.34 -10.41
C ARG A 139 -21.36 12.29 -11.60
N TYR A 140 -20.11 12.60 -11.97
CA TYR A 140 -19.79 12.83 -13.37
C TYR A 140 -19.52 11.48 -14.03
N ILE A 141 -20.59 10.93 -14.59
CA ILE A 141 -20.56 9.94 -15.65
C ILE A 141 -19.82 10.61 -16.81
N ASN A 142 -18.63 10.13 -17.16
CA ASN A 142 -18.00 10.45 -18.44
C ASN A 142 -18.11 9.23 -19.36
N GLN A 143 -19.35 9.00 -19.81
CA GLN A 143 -19.65 8.34 -21.07
C GLN A 143 -19.53 9.39 -22.17
N GLY A 144 -18.83 9.06 -23.26
CA GLY A 144 -19.12 9.60 -24.59
C GLY A 144 -18.46 10.94 -24.97
N CYS A 145 -17.55 10.86 -25.93
CA CYS A 145 -17.34 11.76 -27.08
C CYS A 145 -17.78 13.25 -27.00
N LEU A 146 -16.76 14.13 -26.90
CA LEU A 146 -16.56 15.45 -27.58
C LEU A 146 -17.54 16.62 -27.29
N PRO A 147 -17.21 17.88 -27.67
CA PRO A 147 -15.94 18.62 -27.73
C PRO A 147 -16.05 19.98 -26.96
N THR A 148 -15.06 20.87 -27.11
CA THR A 148 -15.03 22.31 -26.71
C THR A 148 -14.41 22.70 -25.37
N SER A 149 -13.07 22.63 -25.29
CA SER A 149 -12.28 23.75 -24.77
C SER A 149 -10.81 23.60 -25.18
N PRO A 150 -10.09 24.69 -25.51
CA PRO A 150 -8.76 24.61 -26.07
C PRO A 150 -7.76 24.31 -24.94
N MET A 151 -7.17 23.11 -24.97
CA MET A 151 -6.08 22.76 -24.07
C MET A 151 -4.75 23.40 -24.55
N PRO A 152 -3.89 23.80 -23.61
CA PRO A 152 -2.74 24.66 -23.87
C PRO A 152 -1.66 23.99 -24.73
N ILE A 153 -1.06 24.84 -25.55
CA ILE A 153 0.08 24.62 -26.45
C ILE A 153 1.20 23.85 -25.71
N GLY A 154 1.43 22.57 -26.07
CA GLY A 154 2.58 21.81 -25.56
C GLY A 154 2.52 20.28 -25.68
N TYR A 155 1.35 19.68 -25.93
CA TYR A 155 1.21 18.22 -26.04
C TYR A 155 0.93 17.78 -27.48
N ALA A 156 1.80 16.93 -28.02
CA ALA A 156 1.73 16.40 -29.39
C ALA A 156 0.66 15.32 -29.60
N TYR A 157 -0.05 14.91 -28.55
CA TYR A 157 -1.00 13.79 -28.61
C TYR A 157 -2.44 14.22 -28.33
N PRO A 158 -3.44 13.67 -29.06
CA PRO A 158 -4.86 13.89 -28.77
C PRO A 158 -5.22 13.47 -27.33
N ALA A 159 -6.28 14.07 -26.76
CA ALA A 159 -6.73 13.81 -25.38
C ALA A 159 -7.06 12.33 -25.07
N ALA A 160 -7.24 11.49 -26.10
CA ALA A 160 -7.46 10.05 -25.96
C ALA A 160 -6.16 9.25 -25.69
N TYR A 161 -5.00 9.91 -25.62
CA TYR A 161 -3.71 9.28 -25.43
C TYR A 161 -3.06 9.71 -24.11
N ALA A 162 -2.36 8.77 -23.49
CA ALA A 162 -1.47 9.01 -22.37
C ALA A 162 -0.27 9.86 -22.81
N GLN A 163 0.38 10.52 -21.84
CA GLN A 163 1.62 11.25 -22.05
C GLN A 163 2.76 10.39 -22.63
N SER A 164 2.68 9.06 -22.47
CA SER A 164 3.57 8.07 -23.08
C SER A 164 3.30 7.79 -24.57
N GLY A 165 2.28 8.40 -25.18
CA GLY A 165 1.92 8.21 -26.59
C GLY A 165 1.03 6.99 -26.88
N TYR A 166 0.42 6.39 -25.85
CA TYR A 166 -0.47 5.23 -25.97
C TYR A 166 -1.94 5.61 -25.86
N CYS A 167 -2.82 5.01 -26.66
CA CYS A 167 -4.26 5.20 -26.54
C CYS A 167 -4.77 4.65 -25.21
N LEU A 168 -5.52 5.45 -24.45
CA LEU A 168 -6.06 5.06 -23.14
C LEU A 168 -7.13 3.96 -23.24
N ALA A 169 -7.85 3.88 -24.36
CA ALA A 169 -8.93 2.91 -24.56
C ALA A 169 -8.42 1.54 -25.04
N HIS A 170 -7.44 1.52 -25.94
CA HIS A 170 -6.98 0.30 -26.61
C HIS A 170 -5.56 -0.11 -26.21
N ASN A 171 -4.83 0.76 -25.50
CA ASN A 171 -3.48 0.51 -25.02
C ASN A 171 -2.47 0.17 -26.14
N ILE A 172 -2.56 0.89 -27.28
CA ILE A 172 -1.72 0.75 -28.48
C ILE A 172 -1.01 2.10 -28.74
N PRO A 173 0.25 2.12 -29.25
CA PRO A 173 0.97 3.36 -29.57
C PRO A 173 0.27 4.19 -30.66
N TYR A 174 0.51 5.50 -30.65
CA TYR A 174 -0.01 6.44 -31.64
C TYR A 174 0.52 6.15 -33.06
N PRO A 175 -0.32 6.17 -34.12
CA PRO A 175 -1.77 6.37 -34.10
C PRO A 175 -2.56 5.07 -33.87
N CYS A 176 -3.55 5.12 -32.97
CA CYS A 176 -4.47 4.02 -32.69
C CYS A 176 -5.55 3.93 -33.77
N ARG A 177 -5.40 2.95 -34.67
CA ARG A 177 -6.34 2.68 -35.77
C ARG A 177 -7.76 2.29 -35.35
N MET A 178 -7.95 1.94 -34.08
CA MET A 178 -9.26 1.59 -33.52
C MET A 178 -10.07 2.83 -33.11
N CYS A 179 -9.41 3.98 -32.91
CA CYS A 179 -10.06 5.25 -32.55
C CYS A 179 -10.34 6.16 -33.74
N ASP A 180 -9.77 5.86 -34.92
CA ASP A 180 -9.94 6.62 -36.18
C ASP A 180 -11.13 6.12 -37.02
N ARG A 181 -12.19 5.61 -36.37
CA ARG A 181 -13.46 5.26 -37.02
C ARG A 181 -14.59 6.14 -36.51
#